data_AF-A0A6S7I883-F1
#
_entry.id   AF-A0A6S7I883-F1
#
_cell.length_a   1.000
_cell.length_b   1.000
_cell.length_c   1.000
_cell.angle_alpha   90.00
_cell.angle_beta   90.00
_cell.angle_gamma   90.00
#
_symmetry.space_group_name_H-M   'P 1'
#
loop_
_entity.id
_entity.type
_entity.pdbx_description
1 polymer ?
#
loop_
_entity_poly.entity_id
_entity_poly.type
_entity_poly.pdbx_seq_one_letter_code
_entity_poly.pdbx_strand_id
1 'polypeptide(L)'
;MSGRPRTTSLAETGKSQGSSFGGVKVSRDKDGGKVTTVIATSGSLPDRTQEISYADTKVIGNGSFGVVYQARLCESDQPVAIKKVLQDKRFKNRELQIMRKLDHCNIVKLKYFFYSSGEKREEIYLNLVLEFVPETVYRVARHYSKSKQTIPLVHVKLYMYQLFRSLAYIHSLGICHRDIKPQNLLLDPETAVLKLCDFGSAKVLVKGEPNVAYICSRYYRAPELIFGATDYTSNIA
;
A
#
# COMPACT_ATOMS: atom_id res chain seq x y z
N MET A 1 22.81 17.70 -17.08
CA MET A 1 21.47 18.27 -16.84
C MET A 1 20.76 17.39 -15.82
N SER A 2 20.85 17.76 -14.54
CA SER A 2 20.44 16.97 -13.38
C SER A 2 19.01 17.36 -12.94
N GLY A 3 18.15 16.35 -12.77
CA GLY A 3 16.76 16.51 -12.37
C GLY A 3 16.61 16.83 -10.88
N ARG A 4 15.88 17.90 -10.56
CA ARG A 4 15.48 18.28 -9.20
C ARG A 4 14.21 17.52 -8.77
N PRO A 5 14.10 17.06 -7.51
CA PRO A 5 12.83 16.58 -6.96
C PRO A 5 11.86 17.73 -6.68
N ARG A 6 10.56 17.52 -6.95
CA ARG A 6 9.49 18.49 -6.74
C ARG A 6 9.12 18.60 -5.26
N THR A 7 9.15 19.82 -4.73
CA THR A 7 8.74 20.21 -3.37
C THR A 7 7.27 20.64 -3.33
N THR A 8 6.58 20.37 -2.22
CA THR A 8 5.28 20.98 -1.88
C THR A 8 5.41 21.75 -0.57
N SER A 9 5.02 23.03 -0.62
CA SER A 9 4.72 24.05 0.41
C SER A 9 5.17 23.84 1.87
N LEU A 10 5.91 24.83 2.37
CA LEU A 10 6.35 25.04 3.76
C LEU A 10 5.24 25.63 4.65
N ALA A 11 5.08 25.09 5.87
CA ALA A 11 4.55 25.82 7.01
C ALA A 11 5.08 25.24 8.35
N GLU A 12 5.49 26.18 9.19
CA GLU A 12 5.94 26.27 10.59
C GLU A 12 6.27 25.05 11.47
N THR A 13 7.43 25.19 12.13
CA THR A 13 8.11 24.24 13.01
C THR A 13 7.56 24.25 14.44
N GLY A 14 6.90 23.17 14.84
CA GLY A 14 6.75 22.76 16.23
C GLY A 14 7.77 21.67 16.59
N LYS A 15 8.61 21.90 17.60
CA LYS A 15 9.60 20.92 18.09
C LYS A 15 8.89 19.67 18.63
N SER A 16 9.16 18.49 18.06
CA SER A 16 8.77 17.20 18.64
C SER A 16 9.99 16.42 19.11
N GLN A 17 9.94 15.99 20.37
CA GLN A 17 10.92 15.18 21.09
C GLN A 17 11.28 13.89 20.34
N GLY A 18 12.57 13.54 20.36
CA GLY A 18 13.10 12.35 19.68
C GLY A 18 12.76 11.06 20.43
N SER A 19 11.91 10.21 19.83
CA SER A 19 11.73 8.81 20.23
C SER A 19 12.79 7.95 19.53
N SER A 20 13.51 7.10 20.27
CA SER A 20 14.40 6.10 19.67
C SER A 20 13.56 5.14 18.82
N PHE A 21 13.89 5.01 17.53
CA PHE A 21 13.12 4.19 16.61
C PHE A 21 13.51 2.71 16.77
N GLY A 22 12.51 1.88 17.04
CA GLY A 22 12.51 0.44 17.37
C GLY A 22 13.70 -0.40 16.90
N GLY A 23 14.34 -1.08 17.84
CA GLY A 23 15.42 -2.04 17.60
C GLY A 23 14.90 -3.30 16.90
N VAL A 24 15.29 -3.50 15.64
CA VAL A 24 15.08 -4.75 14.91
C VAL A 24 16.04 -5.79 15.48
N LYS A 25 15.50 -6.90 16.03
CA LYS A 25 16.30 -8.04 16.49
C LYS A 25 16.31 -9.12 15.42
N VAL A 26 17.48 -9.67 15.13
CA VAL A 26 17.63 -10.79 14.19
C VAL A 26 18.15 -12.00 14.95
N SER A 27 17.48 -13.13 14.77
CA SER A 27 17.84 -14.43 15.36
C SER A 27 17.76 -15.53 14.29
N ARG A 28 18.07 -16.77 14.69
CA ARG A 28 17.88 -17.96 13.85
C ARG A 28 16.86 -18.89 14.48
N ASP A 29 16.01 -19.52 13.68
CA ASP A 29 15.14 -20.60 14.11
C ASP A 29 15.91 -21.94 14.24
N LYS A 30 15.19 -23.01 14.58
CA LYS A 30 15.73 -24.35 14.78
C LYS A 30 16.34 -24.96 13.51
N ASP A 31 15.88 -24.53 12.34
CA ASP A 31 16.34 -25.00 11.03
C ASP A 31 17.43 -24.07 10.43
N GLY A 32 17.87 -23.07 11.20
CA GLY A 32 18.87 -22.09 10.79
C GLY A 32 18.32 -20.94 9.93
N GLY A 33 17.01 -20.87 9.74
CA GLY A 33 16.30 -19.79 9.05
C GLY A 33 16.40 -18.47 9.80
N LYS A 34 16.54 -17.36 9.06
CA LYS A 34 16.64 -16.02 9.64
C LYS A 34 15.27 -15.54 10.13
N VAL A 35 15.16 -15.29 11.43
CA VAL A 35 13.96 -14.72 12.07
C VAL A 35 14.22 -13.25 12.41
N THR A 36 13.29 -12.39 12.03
CA THR A 36 13.34 -10.96 12.36
C THR A 36 12.21 -10.62 13.34
N THR A 37 12.56 -10.01 14.46
CA THR A 37 11.63 -9.62 15.53
C THR A 37 11.62 -8.11 15.68
N VAL A 38 10.43 -7.51 15.72
CA VAL A 38 10.23 -6.06 15.81
C VAL A 38 9.08 -5.73 16.76
N ILE A 39 9.13 -4.55 17.38
CA ILE A 39 7.95 -3.97 18.04
C ILE A 39 7.14 -3.24 16.98
N ALA A 40 5.92 -3.72 16.74
CA ALA A 40 5.01 -3.16 15.76
C ALA A 40 3.71 -2.68 16.40
N THR A 41 3.12 -1.64 15.80
CA THR A 41 1.83 -1.09 16.21
C THR A 41 0.72 -1.72 15.36
N SER A 42 -0.41 -2.08 15.98
CA SER A 42 -1.60 -2.54 15.27
C SER A 42 -2.04 -1.54 14.19
N GLY A 43 -2.46 -2.06 13.04
CA GLY A 43 -2.99 -1.24 11.95
C GLY A 43 -4.28 -0.52 12.32
N SER A 44 -5.16 -1.19 13.07
CA SER A 44 -6.39 -0.62 13.60
C SER A 44 -6.15 0.27 14.82
N LEU A 45 -7.11 1.15 15.12
CA LEU A 45 -7.18 1.85 16.42
C LEU A 45 -7.86 0.95 17.47
N PRO A 46 -7.55 1.10 18.77
CA PRO A 46 -6.55 1.99 19.36
C PRO A 46 -5.10 1.53 19.10
N ASP A 47 -4.13 2.44 19.29
CA ASP A 47 -2.71 2.13 19.17
C ASP A 47 -2.32 1.08 20.23
N ARG A 48 -2.00 -0.13 19.77
CA ARG A 48 -1.46 -1.21 20.60
C ARG A 48 -0.16 -1.70 19.99
N THR A 49 0.92 -1.62 20.75
CA THR A 49 2.22 -2.16 20.35
C THR A 49 2.39 -3.58 20.85
N GLN A 50 2.92 -4.44 20.00
CA GLN A 50 3.26 -5.82 20.34
C GLN A 50 4.55 -6.23 19.64
N GLU A 51 5.24 -7.20 20.21
CA GLU A 51 6.33 -7.86 19.51
C GLU A 51 5.74 -8.76 18.40
N ILE A 52 6.32 -8.70 17.20
CA ILE A 52 6.01 -9.64 16.12
C ILE A 52 7.30 -10.21 15.57
N SER A 53 7.29 -11.50 15.27
CA SER A 53 8.39 -12.21 14.60
C SER A 53 7.96 -12.70 13.22
N TYR A 54 8.84 -12.53 12.23
CA TYR A 54 8.61 -13.02 10.87
C TYR A 54 9.88 -13.61 10.24
N ALA A 55 9.68 -14.58 9.34
CA ALA A 55 10.72 -15.30 8.62
C ALA A 55 10.42 -15.34 7.11
N ASP A 56 11.22 -16.10 6.35
CA ASP A 56 11.04 -16.38 4.91
C ASP A 56 10.89 -15.13 4.03
N THR A 57 11.64 -14.08 4.36
CA THR A 57 11.50 -12.79 3.68
C THR A 57 12.07 -12.85 2.26
N LYS A 58 11.22 -12.59 1.26
CA LYS A 58 11.62 -12.51 -0.15
C LYS A 58 11.01 -11.27 -0.83
N VAL A 59 11.76 -10.65 -1.74
CA VAL A 59 11.25 -9.49 -2.51
C VAL A 59 10.21 -9.97 -3.53
N ILE A 60 9.02 -9.37 -3.53
CA ILE A 60 7.95 -9.65 -4.49
C ILE A 60 7.57 -8.45 -5.36
N GLY A 61 8.06 -7.25 -5.04
CA GLY A 61 7.82 -6.06 -5.84
C GLY A 61 8.82 -4.94 -5.53
N ASN A 62 9.20 -4.19 -6.55
CA ASN A 62 10.00 -2.98 -6.45
C ASN A 62 9.28 -1.86 -7.21
N GLY A 63 9.12 -0.71 -6.58
CA GLY A 63 8.48 0.46 -7.19
C GLY A 63 9.15 1.76 -6.79
N SER A 64 8.68 2.87 -7.36
CA SER A 64 9.19 4.21 -7.06
C SER A 64 9.07 4.60 -5.58
N PHE A 65 8.16 3.96 -4.84
CA PHE A 65 7.86 4.26 -3.44
C PHE A 65 8.61 3.37 -2.44
N GLY A 66 9.26 2.29 -2.90
CA GLY A 66 9.97 1.36 -2.04
C GLY A 66 9.91 -0.09 -2.50
N VAL A 67 10.13 -1.00 -1.55
CA VAL A 67 10.24 -2.45 -1.78
C VAL A 67 9.12 -3.17 -1.05
N VAL A 68 8.53 -4.17 -1.69
CA VAL A 68 7.54 -5.05 -1.08
C VAL A 68 8.14 -6.43 -0.91
N TYR A 69 8.10 -6.95 0.31
CA TYR A 69 8.53 -8.29 0.66
C TYR A 69 7.32 -9.18 0.94
N GLN A 70 7.38 -10.45 0.57
CA GLN A 70 6.58 -11.49 1.21
C GLN A 70 7.36 -11.99 2.42
N ALA A 71 6.68 -12.24 3.53
CA ALA A 71 7.22 -12.88 4.72
C ALA A 71 6.14 -13.76 5.37
N ARG A 72 6.50 -14.49 6.41
CA ARG A 72 5.62 -15.39 7.17
C ARG A 72 5.70 -15.01 8.65
N LEU A 73 4.56 -14.77 9.29
CA LEU A 73 4.51 -14.50 10.73
C LEU A 73 4.77 -15.79 11.51
N CYS A 74 5.73 -15.79 12.42
CA CYS A 74 6.16 -17.00 13.13
C CYS A 74 5.08 -17.57 14.06
N GLU A 75 4.29 -16.72 14.74
CA GLU A 75 3.29 -17.17 15.71
C GLU A 75 2.08 -17.87 15.08
N SER A 76 1.70 -17.46 13.87
CA SER A 76 0.45 -17.90 13.22
C SER A 76 0.68 -18.65 11.90
N ASP A 77 1.93 -18.76 11.47
CA ASP A 77 2.33 -19.27 10.16
C ASP A 77 1.68 -18.54 8.96
N GLN A 78 1.08 -17.36 9.19
CA GLN A 78 0.35 -16.66 8.14
C GLN A 78 1.29 -15.88 7.21
N PRO A 79 1.10 -15.95 5.87
CA PRO A 79 1.83 -15.10 4.95
C PRO A 79 1.37 -13.65 5.06
N VAL A 80 2.34 -12.73 4.92
CA VAL A 80 2.13 -11.28 4.94
C VAL A 80 2.95 -10.60 3.85
N ALA A 81 2.49 -9.43 3.42
CA ALA A 81 3.25 -8.53 2.57
C ALA A 81 3.79 -7.36 3.41
N ILE A 82 5.09 -7.10 3.38
CA ILE A 82 5.72 -5.98 4.08
C ILE A 82 6.14 -4.94 3.04
N LYS A 83 5.40 -3.84 2.96
CA LYS A 83 5.75 -2.69 2.11
C LYS A 83 6.65 -1.76 2.90
N LYS A 84 7.94 -1.71 2.52
CA LYS A 84 8.97 -0.86 3.12
C LYS A 84 9.16 0.39 2.27
N VAL A 85 8.86 1.55 2.84
CA VAL A 85 8.96 2.86 2.18
C VAL A 85 9.87 3.79 2.97
N LEU A 86 10.65 4.62 2.28
CA LEU A 86 11.48 5.64 2.93
C LEU A 86 10.55 6.69 3.57
N GLN A 87 10.76 6.96 4.86
CA GLN A 87 9.98 7.92 5.62
C GLN A 87 10.67 9.28 5.63
N ASP A 88 10.01 10.29 5.06
CA ASP A 88 10.41 11.68 5.30
C ASP A 88 10.00 12.06 6.74
N LYS A 89 10.98 12.44 7.56
CA LYS A 89 10.78 12.79 8.97
C LYS A 89 9.90 14.04 9.16
N ARG A 90 9.79 14.87 8.13
CA ARG A 90 9.05 16.14 8.18
C ARG A 90 7.55 15.96 8.02
N PHE A 91 7.11 14.82 7.48
CA PHE A 91 5.72 14.61 7.10
C PHE A 91 5.18 13.30 7.66
N LYS A 92 3.93 13.31 8.12
CA LYS A 92 3.21 12.06 8.38
C LYS A 92 2.96 11.32 7.08
N ASN A 93 3.12 10.01 7.08
CA ASN A 93 2.87 9.20 5.91
C ASN A 93 1.35 9.11 5.65
N ARG A 94 0.89 9.67 4.52
CA ARG A 94 -0.53 9.68 4.16
C ARG A 94 -1.08 8.29 3.92
N GLU A 95 -0.30 7.39 3.31
CA GLU A 95 -0.73 6.01 3.05
C GLU A 95 -1.06 5.30 4.36
N LEU A 96 -0.19 5.41 5.37
CA LEU A 96 -0.48 4.91 6.71
C LEU A 96 -1.76 5.53 7.28
N GLN A 97 -1.88 6.86 7.28
CA GLN A 97 -3.06 7.55 7.82
C GLN A 97 -4.38 7.11 7.16
N ILE A 98 -4.36 6.84 5.87
CA ILE A 98 -5.51 6.34 5.12
C ILE A 98 -5.78 4.89 5.50
N MET A 99 -4.79 4.00 5.37
CA MET A 99 -4.92 2.56 5.61
C MET A 99 -5.46 2.24 7.01
N ARG A 100 -5.10 3.01 8.04
CA ARG A 100 -5.59 2.84 9.41
C ARG A 100 -7.09 3.09 9.59
N LYS A 101 -7.74 3.77 8.63
CA LYS A 101 -9.18 4.05 8.63
C LYS A 101 -9.98 3.05 7.82
N LEU A 102 -9.33 2.18 7.05
CA LEU A 102 -9.98 1.27 6.13
C LEU A 102 -10.21 -0.09 6.79
N ASP A 103 -11.46 -0.53 6.79
CA ASP A 103 -11.85 -1.89 7.15
C ASP A 103 -12.95 -2.36 6.20
N HIS A 104 -12.56 -3.10 5.17
CA HIS A 104 -13.46 -3.59 4.15
C HIS A 104 -12.91 -4.87 3.52
N CYS A 105 -13.75 -5.87 3.30
CA CYS A 105 -13.32 -7.19 2.80
C CYS A 105 -12.66 -7.15 1.41
N ASN A 106 -13.00 -6.17 0.55
CA ASN A 106 -12.37 -5.95 -0.76
C ASN A 106 -11.22 -4.92 -0.75
N ILE A 107 -10.62 -4.64 0.41
CA ILE A 107 -9.43 -3.80 0.56
C ILE A 107 -8.39 -4.60 1.34
N VAL A 108 -7.11 -4.45 0.96
CA VAL A 108 -6.01 -5.11 1.65
C VAL A 108 -5.92 -4.60 3.11
N LYS A 109 -5.96 -5.51 4.08
CA LYS A 109 -5.91 -5.18 5.51
C LYS A 109 -4.49 -4.80 5.95
N LEU A 110 -4.36 -3.65 6.61
CA LEU A 110 -3.17 -3.31 7.39
C LEU A 110 -3.23 -4.06 8.72
N LYS A 111 -2.36 -5.06 8.89
CA LYS A 111 -2.24 -5.82 10.14
C LYS A 111 -1.44 -5.02 11.17
N TYR A 112 -0.25 -4.56 10.79
CA TYR A 112 0.67 -3.83 11.66
C TYR A 112 1.47 -2.79 10.88
N PHE A 113 2.13 -1.88 11.59
CA PHE A 113 3.18 -1.04 11.03
C PHE A 113 4.31 -0.84 12.04
N PHE A 114 5.53 -0.65 11.55
CA PHE A 114 6.69 -0.36 12.39
C PHE A 114 7.72 0.48 11.63
N TYR A 115 8.58 1.16 12.37
CA TYR A 115 9.70 1.91 11.80
C TYR A 115 11.00 1.13 11.94
N SER A 116 11.89 1.25 10.96
CA SER A 116 13.21 0.63 10.99
C SER A 116 14.27 1.59 10.44
N SER A 117 15.47 1.57 11.00
CA SER A 117 16.60 2.32 10.45
C SER A 117 17.08 1.76 9.10
N GLY A 118 17.55 2.65 8.24
CA GLY A 118 18.25 2.30 6.99
C GLY A 118 19.72 1.98 7.20
N GLU A 119 20.42 1.73 6.08
CA GLU A 119 21.88 1.59 6.07
C GLU A 119 22.57 2.90 6.45
N LYS A 120 22.02 4.03 5.99
CA LYS A 120 22.49 5.35 6.41
C LYS A 120 21.83 5.74 7.72
N ARG A 121 22.62 6.29 8.64
CA ARG A 121 22.22 6.65 10.01
C ARG A 121 20.97 7.51 10.11
N GLU A 122 20.69 8.34 9.10
CA GLU A 122 19.53 9.23 9.11
C GLU A 122 18.29 8.67 8.41
N GLU A 123 18.42 7.59 7.64
CA GLU A 123 17.30 6.99 6.92
C GLU A 123 16.40 6.24 7.88
N ILE A 124 15.12 6.60 7.87
CA ILE A 124 14.06 5.87 8.57
C ILE A 124 13.14 5.31 7.50
N TYR A 125 12.76 4.06 7.65
CA TYR A 125 11.79 3.40 6.81
C TYR A 125 10.53 3.12 7.61
N LEU A 126 9.38 3.36 6.99
CA LEU A 126 8.09 2.87 7.45
C LEU A 126 7.84 1.52 6.78
N ASN A 127 7.47 0.53 7.59
CA ASN A 127 7.13 -0.82 7.14
C ASN A 127 5.65 -1.05 7.42
N LEU A 128 4.86 -1.26 6.37
CA LEU A 128 3.44 -1.62 6.46
C LEU A 128 3.32 -3.13 6.32
N VAL A 129 2.85 -3.82 7.37
CA VAL A 129 2.58 -5.26 7.37
C VAL A 129 1.14 -5.47 6.97
N LEU A 130 0.94 -5.97 5.76
CA LEU A 130 -0.35 -6.15 5.09
C LEU A 130 -0.70 -7.64 5.02
N GLU A 131 -1.99 -7.96 4.90
CA GLU A 131 -2.37 -9.30 4.44
C GLU A 131 -1.74 -9.61 3.07
N PHE A 132 -1.31 -10.86 2.89
CA PHE A 132 -0.77 -11.31 1.62
C PHE A 132 -1.89 -11.88 0.74
N VAL A 133 -1.89 -11.51 -0.54
CA VAL A 133 -2.80 -12.03 -1.56
C VAL A 133 -1.95 -12.44 -2.77
N PRO A 134 -2.06 -13.67 -3.28
CA PRO A 134 -1.01 -14.29 -4.10
C PRO A 134 -0.93 -13.80 -5.55
N GLU A 135 -2.04 -13.35 -6.12
CA GLU A 135 -2.12 -12.96 -7.52
C GLU A 135 -2.59 -11.52 -7.71
N THR A 136 -2.50 -11.03 -8.94
CA THR A 136 -3.08 -9.75 -9.35
C THR A 136 -3.91 -9.91 -10.62
N VAL A 137 -4.90 -9.04 -10.81
CA VAL A 137 -5.67 -8.98 -12.07
C VAL A 137 -4.72 -8.83 -13.26
N TYR A 138 -3.62 -8.07 -13.13
CA TYR A 138 -2.61 -7.95 -14.16
C TYR A 138 -1.99 -9.29 -14.57
N ARG A 139 -1.55 -10.10 -13.61
CA ARG A 139 -0.92 -11.40 -13.87
C ARG A 139 -1.91 -12.39 -14.50
N VAL A 140 -3.14 -12.42 -13.98
CA VAL A 140 -4.23 -13.25 -14.53
C VAL A 140 -4.54 -12.82 -15.98
N ALA A 141 -4.76 -11.53 -16.24
CA ALA A 141 -5.03 -11.03 -17.58
C ALA A 141 -3.89 -11.34 -18.56
N ARG A 142 -2.64 -11.21 -18.11
CA ARG A 142 -1.46 -11.56 -18.91
C ARG A 142 -1.39 -13.05 -19.23
N HIS A 143 -1.76 -13.92 -18.30
CA HIS A 143 -1.83 -15.37 -18.53
C HIS A 143 -2.82 -15.70 -19.65
N TYR A 144 -4.06 -15.23 -19.54
CA TYR A 144 -5.10 -15.43 -20.57
C TYR A 144 -4.67 -14.86 -21.93
N SER A 145 -4.13 -13.65 -21.96
CA SER A 145 -3.64 -13.00 -23.18
C SER A 145 -2.54 -13.81 -23.88
N LYS A 146 -1.57 -14.35 -23.13
CA LYS A 146 -0.51 -15.22 -23.69
C LYS A 146 -1.07 -16.51 -24.29
N SER A 147 -2.12 -17.05 -23.68
CA SER A 147 -2.84 -18.23 -24.17
C SER A 147 -3.85 -17.90 -25.29
N LYS A 148 -3.90 -16.66 -25.78
CA LYS A 148 -4.87 -16.16 -26.77
C LYS A 148 -6.33 -16.41 -26.35
N GLN A 149 -6.58 -16.36 -25.06
CA GLN A 149 -7.90 -16.51 -24.45
C GLN A 149 -8.30 -15.20 -23.75
N THR A 150 -9.60 -15.07 -23.51
CA THR A 150 -10.16 -14.00 -22.69
C THR A 150 -10.46 -14.53 -21.29
N ILE A 151 -10.36 -13.66 -20.29
CA ILE A 151 -10.84 -13.99 -18.94
C ILE A 151 -12.34 -14.34 -19.03
N PRO A 152 -12.80 -15.47 -18.46
CA PRO A 152 -14.20 -15.84 -18.49
C PRO A 152 -15.08 -14.74 -17.89
N LEU A 153 -16.22 -14.47 -18.53
CA LEU A 153 -17.09 -13.33 -18.18
C LEU A 153 -17.55 -13.36 -16.72
N VAL A 154 -17.72 -14.53 -16.11
CA VAL A 154 -18.05 -14.68 -14.69
C VAL A 154 -16.99 -14.05 -13.78
N HIS A 155 -15.70 -14.26 -14.08
CA HIS A 155 -14.60 -13.67 -13.32
C HIS A 155 -14.54 -12.15 -13.53
N VAL A 156 -14.78 -11.68 -14.77
CA VAL A 156 -14.88 -10.24 -15.06
C VAL A 156 -15.97 -9.60 -14.20
N LYS A 157 -17.17 -10.19 -14.15
CA LYS A 157 -18.29 -9.70 -13.31
C LYS A 157 -17.90 -9.68 -11.83
N LEU A 158 -17.34 -10.76 -11.30
CA LEU A 158 -16.93 -10.87 -9.90
C LEU A 158 -15.87 -9.83 -9.52
N TYR A 159 -14.83 -9.67 -10.34
CA TYR A 159 -13.73 -8.75 -10.05
C TYR A 159 -14.17 -7.29 -10.16
N MET A 160 -14.92 -6.94 -11.20
CA MET A 160 -15.42 -5.58 -11.36
C MET A 160 -16.41 -5.20 -10.26
N TYR A 161 -17.32 -6.10 -9.87
CA TYR A 161 -18.24 -5.86 -8.76
C TYR A 161 -17.50 -5.57 -7.44
N GLN A 162 -16.53 -6.42 -7.10
CA GLN A 162 -15.72 -6.26 -5.88
C GLN A 162 -14.85 -4.99 -5.90
N LEU A 163 -14.30 -4.63 -7.06
CA LEU A 163 -13.60 -3.37 -7.27
C LEU A 163 -14.54 -2.19 -7.00
N PHE A 164 -15.70 -2.12 -7.65
CA PHE A 164 -16.65 -1.02 -7.44
C PHE A 164 -17.15 -0.95 -6.00
N ARG A 165 -17.32 -2.08 -5.31
CA ARG A 165 -17.66 -2.09 -3.89
C ARG A 165 -16.55 -1.50 -3.02
N SER A 166 -15.28 -1.81 -3.30
CA SER A 166 -14.13 -1.19 -2.63
C SER A 166 -14.05 0.32 -2.89
N LEU A 167 -14.35 0.77 -4.13
CA LEU A 167 -14.36 2.17 -4.52
C LEU A 167 -15.49 2.92 -3.83
N ALA A 168 -16.71 2.38 -3.83
CA ALA A 168 -17.86 2.94 -3.13
C ALA A 168 -17.55 3.16 -1.64
N TYR A 169 -16.91 2.18 -1.00
CA TYR A 169 -16.47 2.30 0.39
C TYR A 169 -15.49 3.46 0.59
N ILE A 170 -14.37 3.52 -0.13
CA ILE A 170 -13.37 4.59 0.07
C ILE A 170 -13.90 5.97 -0.33
N HIS A 171 -14.76 6.05 -1.35
CA HIS A 171 -15.38 7.31 -1.78
C HIS A 171 -16.36 7.83 -0.74
N SER A 172 -17.07 6.95 -0.01
CA SER A 172 -17.93 7.36 1.12
C SER A 172 -17.15 8.02 2.26
N LEU A 173 -15.83 7.74 2.36
CA LEU A 173 -14.91 8.37 3.30
C LEU A 173 -14.19 9.61 2.71
N GLY A 174 -14.58 10.04 1.50
CA GLY A 174 -13.94 11.14 0.77
C GLY A 174 -12.55 10.80 0.20
N ILE A 175 -12.14 9.53 0.24
CA ILE A 175 -10.81 9.08 -0.19
C ILE A 175 -10.84 8.69 -1.66
N CYS A 176 -10.03 9.35 -2.49
CA CYS A 176 -9.78 8.94 -3.86
C CYS A 176 -8.47 8.14 -3.95
N HIS A 177 -8.50 6.97 -4.58
CA HIS A 177 -7.31 6.10 -4.72
C HIS A 177 -6.24 6.69 -5.65
N ARG A 178 -6.66 7.30 -6.76
CA ARG A 178 -5.84 8.00 -7.78
C ARG A 178 -4.77 7.16 -8.51
N ASP A 179 -4.74 5.85 -8.32
CA ASP A 179 -3.89 4.94 -9.10
C ASP A 179 -4.53 3.54 -9.28
N ILE A 180 -5.78 3.52 -9.76
CA ILE A 180 -6.48 2.27 -10.07
C ILE A 180 -5.91 1.68 -11.36
N LYS A 181 -5.42 0.44 -11.28
CA LYS A 181 -4.85 -0.32 -12.38
C LYS A 181 -4.79 -1.82 -12.02
N PRO A 182 -4.75 -2.74 -12.99
CA PRO A 182 -4.74 -4.18 -12.74
C PRO A 182 -3.64 -4.68 -11.80
N GLN A 183 -2.51 -3.97 -11.69
CA GLN A 183 -1.42 -4.31 -10.77
C GLN A 183 -1.79 -4.06 -9.30
N ASN A 184 -2.70 -3.11 -9.04
CA ASN A 184 -3.15 -2.72 -7.70
C ASN A 184 -4.44 -3.46 -7.28
N LEU A 185 -4.86 -4.46 -8.07
CA LEU A 185 -6.01 -5.30 -7.81
C LEU A 185 -5.50 -6.71 -7.49
N LEU A 186 -5.40 -7.03 -6.20
CA LEU A 186 -4.96 -8.33 -5.75
C LEU A 186 -6.08 -9.35 -5.87
N LEU A 187 -5.74 -10.59 -6.17
CA LEU A 187 -6.65 -11.70 -6.37
C LEU A 187 -6.21 -12.93 -5.58
N ASP A 188 -7.17 -13.55 -4.93
CA ASP A 188 -7.08 -14.95 -4.53
C ASP A 188 -7.77 -15.81 -5.60
N PRO A 189 -7.04 -16.60 -6.40
CA PRO A 189 -7.62 -17.42 -7.47
C PRO A 189 -8.54 -18.53 -6.97
N GLU A 190 -8.34 -19.04 -5.75
CA GLU A 190 -9.13 -20.15 -5.21
C GLU A 190 -10.53 -19.67 -4.80
N THR A 191 -10.59 -18.49 -4.17
CA THR A 191 -11.84 -17.91 -3.64
C THR A 191 -12.47 -16.88 -4.57
N ALA A 192 -11.76 -16.47 -5.63
CA ALA A 192 -12.09 -15.35 -6.51
C ALA A 192 -12.28 -13.99 -5.78
N VAL A 193 -11.74 -13.86 -4.58
CA VAL A 193 -11.79 -12.61 -3.80
C VAL A 193 -10.81 -11.60 -4.38
N LEU A 194 -11.32 -10.39 -4.66
CA LEU A 194 -10.53 -9.24 -5.06
C LEU A 194 -10.32 -8.28 -3.90
N LYS A 195 -9.08 -7.80 -3.75
CA LYS A 195 -8.69 -6.80 -2.75
C LYS A 195 -7.91 -5.66 -3.41
N LEU A 196 -8.39 -4.43 -3.23
CA LEU A 196 -7.69 -3.21 -3.64
C LEU A 196 -6.48 -2.96 -2.74
N CYS A 197 -5.33 -2.62 -3.33
CA CYS A 197 -4.10 -2.31 -2.60
C CYS A 197 -3.40 -1.05 -3.14
N ASP A 198 -2.31 -0.65 -2.47
CA ASP A 198 -1.43 0.48 -2.83
C ASP A 198 -2.09 1.88 -2.73
N PHE A 199 -2.31 2.31 -1.49
CA PHE A 199 -2.85 3.64 -1.17
C PHE A 199 -1.78 4.74 -1.15
N GLY A 200 -0.59 4.49 -1.72
CA GLY A 200 0.52 5.46 -1.78
C GLY A 200 0.18 6.74 -2.54
N SER A 201 -0.72 6.64 -3.52
CA SER A 201 -1.24 7.78 -4.28
C SER A 201 -2.56 8.34 -3.72
N ALA A 202 -3.19 7.68 -2.75
CA ALA A 202 -4.51 8.05 -2.29
C ALA A 202 -4.53 9.42 -1.58
N LYS A 203 -5.67 10.11 -1.61
CA LYS A 203 -5.87 11.39 -0.90
C LYS A 203 -7.35 11.57 -0.56
N VAL A 204 -7.62 12.17 0.60
CA VAL A 204 -8.95 12.76 0.87
C VAL A 204 -9.11 14.00 0.00
N LEU A 205 -10.10 14.03 -0.88
CA LEU A 205 -10.37 15.18 -1.73
C LEU A 205 -11.32 16.14 -0.99
N VAL A 206 -10.89 17.39 -0.85
CA VAL A 206 -11.68 18.45 -0.22
C VAL A 206 -12.08 19.44 -1.30
N LYS A 207 -13.38 19.74 -1.38
CA LYS A 207 -13.91 20.68 -2.38
C LYS A 207 -13.26 22.06 -2.19
N GLY A 208 -12.77 22.64 -3.28
CA GLY A 208 -12.09 23.94 -3.27
C GLY A 208 -10.58 23.86 -3.03
N GLU A 209 -10.04 22.71 -2.62
CA GLU A 209 -8.58 22.53 -2.51
C GLU A 209 -7.99 21.97 -3.81
N PRO A 210 -6.95 22.61 -4.37
CA PRO A 210 -6.31 22.12 -5.59
C PRO A 210 -5.54 20.82 -5.35
N ASN A 211 -5.51 19.98 -6.38
CA ASN A 211 -4.82 18.68 -6.38
C ASN A 211 -3.88 18.57 -7.57
N VAL A 212 -2.80 17.80 -7.41
CA VAL A 212 -1.85 17.53 -8.49
C VAL A 212 -2.55 16.72 -9.59
N ALA A 213 -2.53 17.24 -10.82
CA ALA A 213 -3.13 16.60 -11.99
C ALA A 213 -2.26 15.46 -12.57
N TYR A 214 -0.93 15.60 -12.49
CA TYR A 214 0.01 14.56 -12.92
C TYR A 214 0.07 13.41 -11.91
N ILE A 215 -1.00 12.63 -11.88
CA ILE A 215 -1.22 11.46 -11.03
C ILE A 215 -1.82 10.33 -11.89
N CYS A 216 -2.00 9.14 -11.32
CA CYS A 216 -2.45 7.92 -12.00
C CYS A 216 -1.44 7.38 -13.03
N SER A 217 -1.44 6.07 -13.22
CA SER A 217 -0.65 5.40 -14.26
C SER A 217 -1.20 5.75 -15.67
N ARG A 218 -0.29 5.97 -16.64
CA ARG A 218 -0.58 6.57 -17.96
C ARG A 218 -1.84 6.05 -18.65
N TYR A 219 -2.03 4.74 -18.75
CA TYR A 219 -3.14 4.13 -19.51
C TYR A 219 -4.49 4.16 -18.78
N TYR A 220 -4.50 4.48 -17.48
CA TYR A 220 -5.69 4.49 -16.63
C TYR A 220 -6.04 5.90 -16.17
N ARG A 221 -5.41 6.92 -16.78
CA ARG A 221 -5.59 8.32 -16.41
C ARG A 221 -6.84 8.88 -17.06
N ALA A 222 -7.71 9.46 -16.24
CA ALA A 222 -8.93 10.12 -16.68
C ALA A 222 -8.61 11.36 -17.55
N PRO A 223 -9.45 11.70 -18.54
CA PRO A 223 -9.17 12.79 -19.49
C PRO A 223 -8.97 14.15 -18.81
N GLU A 224 -9.73 14.49 -17.79
CA GLU A 224 -9.59 15.74 -17.03
C GLU A 224 -8.20 15.89 -16.40
N LEU A 225 -7.58 14.78 -15.98
CA LEU A 225 -6.21 14.78 -15.47
C LEU A 225 -5.19 14.99 -16.59
N ILE A 226 -5.47 14.50 -17.81
CA ILE A 226 -4.64 14.75 -19.00
C ILE A 226 -4.68 16.24 -19.36
N PHE A 227 -5.85 16.87 -19.22
CA PHE A 227 -6.05 18.31 -19.42
C PHE A 227 -5.59 19.18 -18.24
N GLY A 228 -5.01 18.59 -17.19
CA GLY A 228 -4.42 19.34 -16.09
C GLY A 228 -5.39 19.86 -15.04
N ALA A 229 -6.62 19.31 -14.97
CA ALA A 229 -7.59 19.68 -13.94
C ALA A 229 -7.03 19.46 -12.53
N THR A 230 -7.31 20.40 -11.62
CA THR A 230 -6.83 20.35 -10.21
C THR A 230 -7.98 20.19 -9.21
N ASP A 231 -9.21 20.32 -9.68
CA ASP A 231 -10.49 20.24 -8.98
C ASP A 231 -11.26 18.94 -9.29
N TYR A 232 -10.56 17.93 -9.81
CA TYR A 232 -11.12 16.60 -10.09
C TYR A 232 -11.71 15.93 -8.83
N THR A 233 -12.62 14.98 -9.04
CA THR A 233 -13.37 14.31 -7.98
C THR A 233 -13.09 12.81 -7.95
N SER A 234 -13.73 12.10 -7.02
CA SER A 234 -13.78 10.63 -7.01
C SER A 234 -14.97 10.05 -7.78
N ASN A 235 -15.76 10.88 -8.45
CA ASN A 235 -16.95 10.41 -9.15
C ASN A 235 -16.57 9.53 -10.34
N ILE A 236 -17.30 8.45 -10.51
CA ILE A 236 -17.19 7.54 -11.65
C ILE A 236 -18.32 7.95 -12.60
N ALA A 237 -17.95 8.53 -13.74
CA ALA A 237 -18.86 8.94 -14.80
C ALA A 237 -19.06 7.82 -15.83
#